data_AF-A0A5N5N338-F1
#
_entry.id   AF-A0A5N5N338-F1
#
_cell.length_a   1.000
_cell.length_b   1.000
_cell.length_c   1.000
_cell.angle_alpha   90.00
_cell.angle_beta   90.00
_cell.angle_gamma   90.00
#
_symmetry.space_group_name_H-M   'P 1'
#
loop_
_entity.id
_entity.type
_entity.pdbx_description
1 polymer ?
#
loop_
_entity_poly.entity_id
_entity_poly.type
_entity_poly.pdbx_seq_one_letter_code
_entity_poly.pdbx_strand_id
1 'polypeptide(L)'
;MASFKSSSSSLTAFKFHLGLFLLLAGCASAQLTTNFYGTSCPNVLSVIKSAVGSAVSNEARMGASLLRLHFHDCFLGGPSWQVGLGRRDSATAGSVSDVNNNVPSPALNVSGLISSFSNKGFTAKEMVALSGSHTIGQARCTSFLTRINNENNIDSSFKTSTQAQCQDTNNFVNLDVTSPTSFDNAYYRNLLNQKGLLHSDQQLLSGGSTDAQVRAYSSNQASFRTDFANAMIKMGNLSPLTGTNGQIRTNCRKAN
;
A
#
# COMPACT_ATOMS: atom_id res chain seq x y z
N MET A 1 55.85 -81.82 2.56
CA MET A 1 56.90 -81.06 1.86
C MET A 1 56.61 -79.57 2.01
N ALA A 2 57.68 -78.80 2.16
CA ALA A 2 57.75 -77.37 2.51
C ALA A 2 56.83 -76.46 1.67
N SER A 3 56.15 -75.50 2.31
CA SER A 3 56.49 -74.06 2.38
C SER A 3 56.19 -73.28 1.08
N PHE A 4 55.32 -72.25 1.14
CA PHE A 4 55.73 -70.84 1.11
C PHE A 4 54.52 -69.87 1.14
N LYS A 5 54.83 -68.67 1.64
CA LYS A 5 54.00 -67.52 2.04
C LYS A 5 53.34 -66.78 0.86
N SER A 6 52.26 -66.03 1.10
CA SER A 6 52.31 -64.55 1.09
C SER A 6 50.98 -63.91 1.50
N SER A 7 51.13 -62.80 2.22
CA SER A 7 50.15 -61.84 2.72
C SER A 7 49.60 -60.94 1.60
N SER A 8 48.36 -60.41 1.73
CA SER A 8 48.13 -58.99 2.08
C SER A 8 46.72 -58.47 1.72
N SER A 9 46.07 -57.89 2.75
CA SER A 9 45.24 -56.67 2.79
C SER A 9 44.02 -56.48 1.89
N SER A 10 42.85 -56.52 2.56
CA SER A 10 41.84 -55.44 2.67
C SER A 10 41.53 -54.57 1.45
N LEU A 11 40.32 -54.72 0.91
CA LEU A 11 39.51 -53.57 0.48
C LEU A 11 38.04 -53.79 0.82
N THR A 12 37.59 -52.89 1.71
CA THR A 12 36.24 -52.64 2.17
C THR A 12 35.29 -52.33 1.00
N ALA A 13 34.32 -53.20 0.74
CA ALA A 13 33.16 -52.86 -0.09
C ALA A 13 32.09 -52.19 0.79
N PHE A 14 32.32 -50.93 1.16
CA PHE A 14 31.29 -50.09 1.76
C PHE A 14 30.25 -49.80 0.67
N LYS A 15 29.08 -50.45 0.76
CA LYS A 15 27.97 -50.26 -0.16
C LYS A 15 27.63 -48.78 -0.19
N PHE A 16 27.85 -48.14 -1.34
CA PHE A 16 27.32 -46.82 -1.66
C PHE A 16 25.81 -46.84 -1.41
N HIS A 17 25.38 -46.30 -0.26
CA HIS A 17 24.04 -45.75 -0.16
C HIS A 17 24.02 -44.62 -1.18
N LEU A 18 23.37 -44.87 -2.31
CA LEU A 18 22.93 -43.84 -3.23
C LEU A 18 21.91 -43.00 -2.46
N GLY A 19 22.45 -42.10 -1.64
CA GLY A 19 21.73 -41.15 -0.84
C GLY A 19 20.90 -40.31 -1.78
N LEU A 20 19.59 -40.48 -1.65
CA LEU A 20 18.56 -39.54 -2.04
C LEU A 20 18.88 -38.17 -1.41
N PHE A 21 19.76 -37.43 -2.06
CA PHE A 21 20.15 -36.08 -1.67
C PHE A 21 20.30 -35.20 -2.93
N LEU A 22 19.36 -35.32 -3.87
CA LEU A 22 19.07 -34.23 -4.79
C LEU A 22 18.05 -33.31 -4.15
N LEU A 23 18.61 -32.36 -3.41
CA LEU A 23 18.22 -30.95 -3.37
C LEU A 23 16.72 -30.69 -3.44
N LEU A 24 16.14 -30.57 -2.24
CA LEU A 24 15.20 -29.50 -1.95
C LEU A 24 15.89 -28.18 -2.32
N ALA A 25 15.85 -27.79 -3.60
CA ALA A 25 15.94 -26.40 -3.98
C ALA A 25 14.66 -25.73 -3.45
N GLY A 26 14.65 -25.49 -2.14
CA GLY A 26 13.66 -24.62 -1.55
C GLY A 26 13.76 -23.30 -2.31
N CYS A 27 12.65 -22.87 -2.90
CA CYS A 27 12.50 -21.51 -3.39
C CYS A 27 12.75 -20.59 -2.18
N ALA A 28 14.00 -20.16 -1.97
CA ALA A 28 14.31 -19.12 -1.03
C ALA A 28 13.67 -17.85 -1.60
N SER A 29 12.43 -17.57 -1.21
CA SER A 29 11.85 -16.25 -1.39
C SER A 29 12.71 -15.30 -0.58
N ALA A 30 13.51 -14.47 -1.26
CA ALA A 30 14.25 -13.43 -0.59
C ALA A 30 13.22 -12.50 0.08
N GLN A 31 13.10 -12.59 1.40
CA GLN A 31 12.17 -11.77 2.16
C GLN A 31 12.69 -10.33 2.23
N LEU A 32 11.76 -9.38 2.22
CA LEU A 32 12.10 -7.98 2.43
C LEU A 32 12.63 -7.78 3.85
N THR A 33 13.64 -6.92 4.00
CA THR A 33 14.24 -6.63 5.30
C THR A 33 14.33 -5.14 5.53
N THR A 34 14.30 -4.68 6.78
CA THR A 34 14.33 -3.26 7.12
C THR A 34 15.72 -2.64 6.99
N ASN A 35 16.77 -3.47 6.87
CA ASN A 35 18.17 -3.05 6.78
C ASN A 35 18.87 -3.53 5.49
N PHE A 36 18.10 -3.80 4.42
CA PHE A 36 18.61 -4.39 3.17
C PHE A 36 19.81 -3.62 2.56
N TYR A 37 19.79 -2.28 2.65
CA TYR A 37 20.84 -1.42 2.11
C TYR A 37 21.90 -1.00 3.16
N GLY A 38 21.90 -1.58 4.36
CA GLY A 38 22.77 -1.16 5.45
C GLY A 38 24.26 -1.16 5.11
N THR A 39 24.71 -2.10 4.27
CA THR A 39 26.11 -2.17 3.81
C THR A 39 26.32 -1.47 2.47
N SER A 40 25.41 -1.63 1.52
CA SER A 40 25.59 -1.17 0.13
C SER A 40 25.27 0.31 -0.07
N CYS A 41 24.35 0.87 0.71
CA CYS A 41 23.95 2.27 0.65
C CYS A 41 23.37 2.73 2.00
N PRO A 42 24.22 2.89 3.05
CA PRO A 42 23.76 3.16 4.41
C PRO A 42 22.93 4.45 4.56
N ASN A 43 23.13 5.42 3.66
CA ASN A 43 22.43 6.71 3.67
C ASN A 43 21.14 6.74 2.84
N VAL A 44 20.69 5.62 2.26
CA VAL A 44 19.55 5.64 1.32
C VAL A 44 18.27 6.22 1.94
N LEU A 45 17.96 5.85 3.19
CA LEU A 45 16.74 6.30 3.85
C LEU A 45 16.81 7.77 4.25
N SER A 46 17.98 8.28 4.65
CA SER A 46 18.16 9.69 5.00
C SER A 46 18.09 10.59 3.76
N VAL A 47 18.67 10.15 2.64
CA VAL A 47 18.57 10.84 1.35
C VAL A 47 17.12 10.92 0.89
N ILE A 48 16.38 9.81 0.90
CA ILE A 48 14.95 9.78 0.52
C ILE A 48 14.13 10.69 1.45
N LYS A 49 14.33 10.59 2.78
CA LYS A 49 13.62 11.43 3.74
C LYS A 49 13.88 12.92 3.49
N SER A 50 15.10 13.32 3.21
CA SER A 50 15.43 14.71 2.90
C SER A 50 14.73 15.18 1.61
N ALA A 51 14.81 14.39 0.53
CA ALA A 51 14.20 14.76 -0.75
C ALA A 51 12.67 14.88 -0.65
N VAL A 52 12.02 13.93 0.05
CA VAL A 52 10.58 14.00 0.28
C VAL A 52 10.22 15.18 1.18
N GLY A 53 10.99 15.43 2.25
CA GLY A 53 10.78 16.58 3.12
C GLY A 53 10.82 17.91 2.37
N SER A 54 11.79 18.09 1.47
CA SER A 54 11.87 19.27 0.61
C SER A 54 10.70 19.37 -0.37
N ALA A 55 10.25 18.24 -0.94
CA ALA A 55 9.10 18.24 -1.84
C ALA A 55 7.80 18.63 -1.12
N VAL A 56 7.56 18.06 0.07
CA VAL A 56 6.36 18.36 0.89
C VAL A 56 6.41 19.78 1.44
N SER A 57 7.58 20.30 1.82
CA SER A 57 7.70 21.70 2.27
C SER A 57 7.43 22.70 1.15
N ASN A 58 7.75 22.34 -0.11
CA ASN A 58 7.46 23.16 -1.27
C ASN A 58 5.99 23.07 -1.68
N GLU A 59 5.39 21.88 -1.59
CA GLU A 59 3.98 21.66 -1.87
C GLU A 59 3.43 20.55 -0.96
N ALA A 60 2.60 20.92 0.02
CA ALA A 60 2.05 19.98 0.99
C ALA A 60 1.30 18.81 0.33
N ARG A 61 0.62 19.05 -0.80
CA ARG A 61 -0.08 18.01 -1.58
C ARG A 61 0.85 16.88 -2.03
N MET A 62 2.16 17.10 -2.14
CA MET A 62 3.11 16.04 -2.46
C MET A 62 3.13 14.91 -1.43
N GLY A 63 2.77 15.17 -0.16
CA GLY A 63 2.59 14.11 0.85
C GLY A 63 1.53 13.10 0.43
N ALA A 64 0.35 13.60 0.03
CA ALA A 64 -0.74 12.79 -0.48
C ALA A 64 -0.41 12.12 -1.84
N SER A 65 0.24 12.84 -2.76
CA SER A 65 0.64 12.28 -4.06
C SER A 65 1.62 11.11 -3.91
N LEU A 66 2.60 11.24 -3.02
CA LEU A 66 3.57 10.19 -2.73
C LEU A 66 2.92 9.04 -1.96
N LEU A 67 2.05 9.33 -0.97
CA LEU A 67 1.28 8.29 -0.26
C LEU A 67 0.45 7.45 -1.24
N ARG A 68 -0.23 8.09 -2.20
CA ARG A 68 -0.97 7.39 -3.27
C ARG A 68 -0.06 6.54 -4.17
N LEU A 69 1.20 6.95 -4.35
CA LEU A 69 2.24 6.16 -5.04
C LEU A 69 2.95 5.17 -4.11
N HIS A 70 2.42 4.93 -2.91
CA HIS A 70 2.92 3.98 -1.90
C HIS A 70 4.08 4.48 -1.01
N PHE A 71 4.00 5.73 -0.54
CA PHE A 71 4.95 6.31 0.42
C PHE A 71 4.35 6.47 1.83
N HIS A 72 5.18 6.79 2.82
CA HIS A 72 4.74 7.09 4.19
C HIS A 72 4.59 8.61 4.37
N ASP A 73 3.44 9.10 4.81
CA ASP A 73 3.28 10.54 5.05
C ASP A 73 3.57 10.94 6.51
N CYS A 74 4.83 10.89 6.90
CA CYS A 74 5.26 11.39 8.21
C CYS A 74 5.33 12.93 8.27
N PHE A 75 5.34 13.62 7.13
CA PHE A 75 5.56 15.07 7.07
C PHE A 75 4.29 15.87 7.38
N LEU A 76 3.13 15.32 7.06
CA LEU A 76 1.83 15.90 7.42
C LEU A 76 1.25 15.35 8.74
N GLY A 77 2.09 14.78 9.60
CA GLY A 77 1.66 14.27 10.91
C GLY A 77 1.15 12.82 10.91
N GLY A 78 1.35 12.06 9.83
CA GLY A 78 0.91 10.66 9.75
C GLY A 78 1.75 9.72 10.61
N PRO A 79 1.34 8.45 10.76
CA PRO A 79 2.12 7.47 11.49
C PRO A 79 3.45 7.15 10.78
N SER A 80 4.40 6.59 11.52
CA SER A 80 5.64 6.04 10.97
C SER A 80 5.68 4.54 11.19
N TRP A 81 6.31 3.80 10.27
CA TRP A 81 6.51 2.36 10.41
C TRP A 81 7.77 1.92 9.66
N GLN A 82 8.30 0.76 10.04
CA GLN A 82 9.46 0.18 9.38
C GLN A 82 9.07 -0.34 7.99
N VAL A 83 9.85 0.03 6.98
CA VAL A 83 9.61 -0.35 5.59
C VAL A 83 10.41 -1.62 5.28
N GLY A 84 9.77 -2.65 4.75
CA GLY A 84 10.49 -3.76 4.13
C GLY A 84 11.20 -3.27 2.86
N LEU A 85 12.51 -3.49 2.76
CA LEU A 85 13.36 -3.09 1.63
C LEU A 85 13.88 -4.33 0.87
N GLY A 86 14.38 -4.11 -0.34
CA GLY A 86 14.89 -5.19 -1.21
C GLY A 86 13.96 -5.58 -2.36
N ARG A 87 12.91 -4.80 -2.63
CA ARG A 87 12.08 -4.94 -3.84
C ARG A 87 12.92 -4.63 -5.09
N ARG A 88 12.55 -5.29 -6.18
CA ARG A 88 13.11 -5.06 -7.52
C ARG A 88 12.06 -4.52 -8.46
N ASP A 89 12.51 -3.78 -9.46
CA ASP A 89 11.63 -3.18 -10.47
C ASP A 89 11.22 -4.22 -11.51
N SER A 90 9.95 -4.19 -11.92
CA SER A 90 9.48 -4.99 -13.06
C SER A 90 10.17 -4.56 -14.36
N ALA A 91 10.31 -5.48 -15.31
CA ALA A 91 10.73 -5.13 -16.67
C ALA A 91 9.56 -4.60 -17.54
N THR A 92 8.33 -4.80 -17.08
CA THR A 92 7.10 -4.39 -17.78
C THR A 92 6.28 -3.43 -16.93
N ALA A 93 5.54 -2.55 -17.59
CA ALA A 93 4.48 -1.78 -16.95
C ALA A 93 3.19 -2.62 -16.89
N GLY A 94 2.31 -2.34 -15.93
CA GLY A 94 0.98 -2.95 -15.89
C GLY A 94 0.14 -2.50 -17.08
N SER A 95 -0.69 -3.41 -17.60
CA SER A 95 -1.63 -3.06 -18.68
C SER A 95 -2.79 -2.20 -18.15
N VAL A 96 -3.47 -1.47 -19.04
CA VAL A 96 -4.68 -0.72 -18.67
C VAL A 96 -5.76 -1.65 -18.09
N SER A 97 -5.89 -2.86 -18.63
CA SER A 97 -6.78 -3.88 -18.07
C SER A 97 -6.38 -4.28 -16.65
N ASP A 98 -5.07 -4.46 -16.38
CA ASP A 98 -4.62 -4.77 -15.02
C ASP A 98 -4.96 -3.62 -14.07
N VAL A 99 -4.77 -2.37 -14.48
CA VAL A 99 -5.13 -1.20 -13.67
C VAL A 99 -6.64 -1.19 -13.38
N ASN A 100 -7.48 -1.33 -14.41
CA ASN A 100 -8.93 -1.29 -14.27
C ASN A 100 -9.47 -2.44 -13.41
N ASN A 101 -8.82 -3.59 -13.40
CA ASN A 101 -9.22 -4.76 -12.60
C ASN A 101 -8.74 -4.69 -11.15
N ASN A 102 -7.67 -3.93 -10.87
CA ASN A 102 -6.99 -3.97 -9.58
C ASN A 102 -7.03 -2.65 -8.81
N VAL A 103 -7.51 -1.56 -9.42
CA VAL A 103 -7.69 -0.27 -8.76
C VAL A 103 -9.19 -0.02 -8.51
N PRO A 104 -9.63 0.11 -7.25
CA PRO A 104 -11.03 0.38 -6.94
C PRO A 104 -11.51 1.70 -7.57
N SER A 105 -12.68 1.67 -8.22
CA SER A 105 -13.33 2.88 -8.71
C SER A 105 -13.88 3.72 -7.55
N PRO A 106 -13.80 5.07 -7.62
CA PRO A 106 -14.39 5.93 -6.60
C PRO A 106 -15.91 5.80 -6.50
N ALA A 107 -16.56 5.17 -7.50
CA ALA A 107 -18.00 4.91 -7.57
C ALA A 107 -18.43 3.52 -7.04
N LEU A 108 -17.52 2.73 -6.47
CA LEU A 108 -17.88 1.45 -5.87
C LEU A 108 -18.65 1.62 -4.55
N ASN A 109 -19.68 0.78 -4.37
CA ASN A 109 -20.33 0.59 -3.08
C ASN A 109 -19.46 -0.25 -2.12
N VAL A 110 -19.89 -0.35 -0.86
CA VAL A 110 -19.10 -1.03 0.18
C VAL A 110 -18.83 -2.51 -0.12
N SER A 111 -19.76 -3.22 -0.77
CA SER A 111 -19.55 -4.63 -1.15
C SER A 111 -18.51 -4.77 -2.26
N GLY A 112 -18.52 -3.87 -3.25
CA GLY A 112 -17.49 -3.78 -4.29
C GLY A 112 -16.11 -3.44 -3.73
N LEU A 113 -16.03 -2.51 -2.77
CA LEU A 113 -14.80 -2.18 -2.07
C LEU A 113 -14.25 -3.37 -1.29
N ILE A 114 -15.09 -4.01 -0.46
CA ILE A 114 -14.71 -5.21 0.30
C ILE A 114 -14.19 -6.30 -0.64
N SER A 115 -14.89 -6.56 -1.75
CA SER A 115 -14.48 -7.57 -2.73
C SER A 115 -13.11 -7.22 -3.34
N SER A 116 -12.93 -5.98 -3.78
CA SER A 116 -11.67 -5.52 -4.38
C SER A 116 -10.48 -5.65 -3.43
N PHE A 117 -10.65 -5.26 -2.17
CA PHE A 117 -9.61 -5.38 -1.14
C PHE A 117 -9.37 -6.83 -0.71
N SER A 118 -10.42 -7.64 -0.62
CA SER A 118 -10.32 -9.08 -0.28
C SER A 118 -9.55 -9.87 -1.33
N ASN A 119 -9.67 -9.50 -2.62
CA ASN A 119 -8.88 -10.07 -3.72
C ASN A 119 -7.37 -9.81 -3.58
N LYS A 120 -6.99 -8.84 -2.73
CA LYS A 120 -5.60 -8.52 -2.36
C LYS A 120 -5.25 -9.00 -0.94
N GLY A 121 -6.11 -9.80 -0.32
CA GLY A 121 -5.91 -10.37 1.00
C GLY A 121 -6.16 -9.41 2.16
N PHE A 122 -6.84 -8.29 1.94
CA PHE A 122 -7.22 -7.36 3.01
C PHE A 122 -8.60 -7.65 3.59
N THR A 123 -8.71 -7.45 4.90
CA THR A 123 -9.98 -7.45 5.63
C THR A 123 -10.74 -6.15 5.42
N ALA A 124 -12.04 -6.15 5.73
CA ALA A 124 -12.84 -4.92 5.73
C ALA A 124 -12.28 -3.86 6.69
N LYS A 125 -11.74 -4.27 7.85
CA LYS A 125 -11.10 -3.33 8.80
C LYS A 125 -9.87 -2.64 8.19
N GLU A 126 -9.02 -3.40 7.51
CA GLU A 126 -7.84 -2.86 6.83
C GLU A 126 -8.23 -1.95 5.66
N MET A 127 -9.28 -2.30 4.91
CA MET A 127 -9.84 -1.45 3.85
C MET A 127 -10.33 -0.11 4.41
N VAL A 128 -11.12 -0.11 5.49
CA VAL A 128 -11.57 1.13 6.15
C VAL A 128 -10.39 1.95 6.69
N ALA A 129 -9.35 1.29 7.23
CA ALA A 129 -8.13 1.98 7.66
C ALA A 129 -7.45 2.66 6.45
N LEU A 130 -7.19 1.92 5.37
CA LEU A 130 -6.50 2.43 4.18
C LEU A 130 -7.26 3.56 3.48
N SER A 131 -8.61 3.52 3.47
CA SER A 131 -9.45 4.64 3.00
C SER A 131 -9.21 5.93 3.78
N GLY A 132 -8.76 5.83 5.04
CA GLY A 132 -8.36 6.99 5.85
C GLY A 132 -7.21 7.80 5.28
N SER A 133 -6.47 7.28 4.28
CA SER A 133 -5.49 8.08 3.52
C SER A 133 -6.11 9.30 2.81
N HIS A 134 -7.42 9.29 2.58
CA HIS A 134 -8.18 10.43 2.06
C HIS A 134 -8.34 11.58 3.06
N THR A 135 -7.77 11.49 4.27
CA THR A 135 -7.64 12.64 5.19
C THR A 135 -6.73 13.75 4.63
N ILE A 136 -5.96 13.46 3.58
CA ILE A 136 -5.12 14.44 2.88
C ILE A 136 -5.29 14.31 1.36
N GLY A 137 -4.90 15.38 0.66
CA GLY A 137 -4.88 15.40 -0.80
C GLY A 137 -6.19 15.82 -1.43
N GLN A 138 -6.27 15.65 -2.74
CA GLN A 138 -7.35 16.20 -3.55
C GLN A 138 -7.82 15.19 -4.59
N ALA A 139 -9.09 15.28 -4.96
CA ALA A 139 -9.66 14.56 -6.09
C ALA A 139 -10.12 15.56 -7.15
N ARG A 140 -10.08 15.12 -8.41
CA ARG A 140 -10.60 15.89 -9.53
C ARG A 140 -12.11 15.80 -9.56
N CYS A 141 -12.81 16.87 -9.95
CA CYS A 141 -14.28 16.89 -10.00
C CYS A 141 -14.88 15.70 -10.77
N THR A 142 -14.26 15.28 -11.88
CA THR A 142 -14.67 14.08 -12.64
C THR A 142 -14.82 12.80 -11.80
N SER A 143 -14.13 12.69 -10.66
CA SER A 143 -14.17 11.50 -9.80
C SER A 143 -15.40 11.43 -8.88
N PHE A 144 -16.12 12.54 -8.68
CA PHE A 144 -17.24 12.60 -7.73
C PHE A 144 -18.45 13.45 -8.20
N LEU A 145 -18.43 13.96 -9.44
CA LEU A 145 -19.55 14.72 -10.02
C LEU A 145 -20.90 13.98 -9.91
N THR A 146 -20.92 12.67 -10.17
CA THR A 146 -22.14 11.86 -10.04
C THR A 146 -22.69 11.89 -8.63
N ARG A 147 -21.83 11.82 -7.61
CA ARG A 147 -22.24 11.87 -6.20
C ARG A 147 -22.84 13.22 -5.85
N ILE A 148 -22.10 14.31 -6.08
CA ILE A 148 -22.58 15.64 -5.67
C ILE A 148 -23.85 16.06 -6.41
N ASN A 149 -24.10 15.53 -7.61
CA ASN A 149 -25.33 15.85 -8.35
C ASN A 149 -26.51 14.95 -7.96
N ASN A 150 -26.29 13.63 -7.80
CA ASN A 150 -27.39 12.66 -7.79
C ASN A 150 -27.62 11.98 -6.44
N GLU A 151 -26.68 12.05 -5.49
CA GLU A 151 -26.81 11.38 -4.20
C GLU A 151 -27.44 12.29 -3.13
N ASN A 152 -28.17 11.65 -2.21
CA ASN A 152 -28.91 12.31 -1.12
C ASN A 152 -28.24 12.13 0.25
N ASN A 153 -27.30 11.20 0.39
CA ASN A 153 -26.49 10.97 1.60
C ASN A 153 -25.25 11.87 1.61
N ILE A 154 -25.48 13.16 1.41
CA ILE A 154 -24.46 14.21 1.41
C ILE A 154 -25.02 15.45 2.09
N ASP A 155 -24.24 16.06 2.97
CA ASP A 155 -24.60 17.31 3.62
C ASP A 155 -24.88 18.40 2.57
N SER A 156 -26.00 19.11 2.73
CA SER A 156 -26.52 20.05 1.71
C SER A 156 -25.60 21.25 1.52
N SER A 157 -25.00 21.74 2.61
CA SER A 157 -24.05 22.87 2.56
C SER A 157 -22.75 22.46 1.89
N PHE A 158 -22.24 21.27 2.24
CA PHE A 158 -21.05 20.70 1.64
C PHE A 158 -21.26 20.48 0.14
N LYS A 159 -22.36 19.81 -0.26
CA LYS A 159 -22.75 19.62 -1.67
C LYS A 159 -22.74 20.92 -2.45
N THR A 160 -23.40 21.96 -1.94
CA THR A 160 -23.47 23.27 -2.60
C THR A 160 -22.07 23.88 -2.78
N SER A 161 -21.25 23.86 -1.73
CA SER A 161 -19.88 24.40 -1.79
C SER A 161 -18.98 23.62 -2.75
N THR A 162 -19.10 22.30 -2.81
CA THR A 162 -18.33 21.43 -3.72
C THR A 162 -18.78 21.62 -5.17
N GLN A 163 -20.08 21.76 -5.44
CA GLN A 163 -20.59 22.07 -6.78
C GLN A 163 -20.08 23.43 -7.29
N ALA A 164 -19.99 24.44 -6.42
CA ALA A 164 -19.42 25.73 -6.77
C ALA A 164 -17.94 25.64 -7.17
N GLN A 165 -17.17 24.70 -6.59
CA GLN A 165 -15.77 24.46 -6.97
C GLN A 165 -15.61 23.69 -8.30
N CYS A 166 -16.67 22.99 -8.75
CA CYS A 166 -16.66 22.14 -9.93
C CYS A 166 -17.31 22.75 -11.18
N GLN A 167 -17.27 24.09 -11.30
CA GLN A 167 -17.65 24.76 -12.56
C GLN A 167 -16.75 24.32 -13.72
N ASP A 168 -15.46 24.13 -13.45
CA ASP A 168 -14.56 23.37 -14.33
C ASP A 168 -14.42 21.94 -13.77
N THR A 169 -14.78 20.95 -14.57
CA THR A 169 -14.63 19.52 -14.23
C THR A 169 -13.19 19.08 -14.01
N ASN A 170 -12.22 19.89 -14.45
CA ASN A 170 -10.80 19.65 -14.28
C ASN A 170 -10.26 20.14 -12.93
N ASN A 171 -11.05 20.91 -12.17
CA ASN A 171 -10.66 21.41 -10.86
C ASN A 171 -10.45 20.28 -9.85
N PHE A 172 -9.65 20.59 -8.83
CA PHE A 172 -9.36 19.72 -7.70
C PHE A 172 -10.07 20.23 -6.44
N VAL A 173 -10.63 19.30 -5.68
CA VAL A 173 -11.28 19.54 -4.39
C VAL A 173 -10.59 18.67 -3.34
N ASN A 174 -10.39 19.22 -2.14
CA ASN A 174 -9.78 18.49 -1.03
C ASN A 174 -10.63 17.28 -0.65
N LEU A 175 -10.00 16.12 -0.50
CA LEU A 175 -10.66 14.89 -0.02
C LEU A 175 -11.15 15.04 1.42
N ASP A 176 -10.41 15.81 2.23
CA ASP A 176 -10.78 16.21 3.57
C ASP A 176 -11.07 17.72 3.63
N VAL A 177 -12.32 18.09 3.90
CA VAL A 177 -12.73 19.49 4.02
C VAL A 177 -12.31 20.13 5.35
N THR A 178 -12.00 19.32 6.36
CA THR A 178 -11.71 19.76 7.73
C THR A 178 -10.22 20.03 7.91
N SER A 179 -9.34 19.13 7.44
CA SER A 179 -7.89 19.24 7.64
C SER A 179 -7.09 18.75 6.42
N PRO A 180 -7.18 19.44 5.26
CA PRO A 180 -6.73 18.93 3.95
C PRO A 180 -5.24 18.60 3.82
N THR A 181 -4.41 19.09 4.76
CA THR A 181 -2.97 18.91 4.79
C THR A 181 -2.48 18.36 6.14
N SER A 182 -3.36 17.72 6.92
CA SER A 182 -2.98 17.05 8.16
C SER A 182 -3.47 15.61 8.13
N PHE A 183 -2.56 14.67 8.37
CA PHE A 183 -2.91 13.27 8.47
C PHE A 183 -3.49 12.98 9.85
N ASP A 184 -4.81 13.01 9.96
CA ASP A 184 -5.54 12.79 11.20
C ASP A 184 -6.82 11.95 10.95
N ASN A 185 -7.74 11.92 11.91
CA ASN A 185 -9.00 11.16 11.78
C ASN A 185 -10.20 12.02 11.37
N ALA A 186 -9.99 13.25 10.88
CA ALA A 186 -11.03 14.14 10.39
C ALA A 186 -11.79 13.54 9.21
N TYR A 187 -11.13 12.76 8.35
CA TYR A 187 -11.78 11.94 7.33
C TYR A 187 -13.00 11.17 7.87
N TYR A 188 -12.82 10.42 8.96
CA TYR A 188 -13.92 9.64 9.55
C TYR A 188 -14.99 10.53 10.20
N ARG A 189 -14.59 11.67 10.80
CA ARG A 189 -15.54 12.67 11.32
C ARG A 189 -16.36 13.27 10.17
N ASN A 190 -15.77 13.50 9.00
CA ASN A 190 -16.49 13.99 7.83
C ASN A 190 -17.54 12.97 7.37
N LEU A 191 -17.21 11.67 7.37
CA LEU A 191 -18.19 10.62 7.02
C LEU A 191 -19.42 10.63 7.93
N LEU A 192 -19.22 10.80 9.25
CA LEU A 192 -20.31 10.92 10.23
C LEU A 192 -21.25 12.10 9.93
N ASN A 193 -20.71 13.16 9.33
CA ASN A 193 -21.44 14.37 8.98
C ASN A 193 -21.88 14.39 7.49
N GLN A 194 -21.86 13.24 6.81
CA GLN A 194 -22.18 13.12 5.38
C GLN A 194 -21.32 14.02 4.45
N LYS A 195 -20.06 14.24 4.84
CA LYS A 195 -19.08 15.05 4.09
C LYS A 195 -17.98 14.22 3.42
N GLY A 196 -18.24 12.93 3.16
CA GLY A 196 -17.37 12.13 2.29
C GLY A 196 -17.41 12.64 0.85
N LEU A 197 -16.26 12.95 0.25
CA LEU A 197 -16.19 13.53 -1.10
C LEU A 197 -16.55 12.51 -2.18
N LEU A 198 -15.95 11.32 -2.14
CA LEU A 198 -16.21 10.26 -3.11
C LEU A 198 -17.42 9.42 -2.70
N HIS A 199 -18.06 8.76 -3.67
CA HIS A 199 -19.11 7.78 -3.39
C HIS A 199 -18.58 6.67 -2.48
N SER A 200 -17.47 6.05 -2.86
CA SER A 200 -16.76 5.04 -2.08
C SER A 200 -16.43 5.45 -0.64
N ASP A 201 -16.18 6.73 -0.38
CA ASP A 201 -15.93 7.23 0.99
C ASP A 201 -17.20 7.12 1.84
N GLN A 202 -18.31 7.68 1.35
CA GLN A 202 -19.55 7.70 2.13
C GLN A 202 -20.18 6.32 2.27
N GLN A 203 -19.86 5.39 1.36
CA GLN A 203 -20.31 4.00 1.45
C GLN A 203 -19.76 3.27 2.68
N LEU A 204 -18.63 3.72 3.26
CA LEU A 204 -18.10 3.16 4.50
C LEU A 204 -19.02 3.41 5.71
N LEU A 205 -19.94 4.37 5.63
CA LEU A 205 -20.95 4.67 6.65
C LEU A 205 -22.34 4.74 5.99
N SER A 206 -22.91 3.56 5.73
CA SER A 206 -24.16 3.39 4.99
C SER A 206 -25.15 2.43 5.67
N GLY A 207 -24.99 2.18 6.97
CA GLY A 207 -25.80 1.23 7.74
C GLY A 207 -25.29 -0.21 7.64
N GLY A 208 -24.01 -0.40 7.27
CA GLY A 208 -23.41 -1.69 6.97
C GLY A 208 -22.38 -2.16 8.00
N SER A 209 -21.61 -3.18 7.63
CA SER A 209 -20.60 -3.81 8.51
C SER A 209 -19.39 -2.94 8.81
N THR A 210 -19.18 -1.86 8.07
CA THR A 210 -18.07 -0.92 8.24
C THR A 210 -18.38 0.23 9.20
N ASP A 211 -19.66 0.49 9.50
CA ASP A 211 -20.10 1.65 10.28
C ASP A 211 -19.44 1.72 11.68
N ALA A 212 -19.37 0.59 12.38
CA ALA A 212 -18.77 0.51 13.71
C ALA A 212 -17.28 0.90 13.67
N GLN A 213 -16.56 0.49 12.62
CA GLN A 213 -15.14 0.80 12.46
C GLN A 213 -14.90 2.27 12.12
N VAL A 214 -15.76 2.88 11.29
CA VAL A 214 -15.72 4.33 11.01
C VAL A 214 -15.93 5.13 12.30
N ARG A 215 -16.93 4.76 13.11
CA ARG A 215 -17.20 5.41 14.41
C ARG A 215 -16.01 5.24 15.36
N ALA A 216 -15.44 4.04 15.44
CA ALA A 216 -14.25 3.80 16.27
C ALA A 216 -13.08 4.73 15.88
N TYR A 217 -12.72 4.80 14.60
CA TYR A 217 -11.63 5.66 14.14
C TYR A 217 -11.93 7.16 14.30
N SER A 218 -13.18 7.59 14.13
CA SER A 218 -13.57 8.99 14.36
C SER A 218 -13.35 9.45 15.81
N SER A 219 -13.48 8.53 16.77
CA SER A 219 -13.31 8.79 18.20
C SER A 219 -11.88 8.55 18.70
N ASN A 220 -11.09 7.75 17.97
CA ASN A 220 -9.76 7.32 18.41
C ASN A 220 -8.72 7.36 17.28
N GLN A 221 -8.04 8.50 17.18
CA GLN A 221 -6.97 8.71 16.21
C GLN A 221 -5.77 7.76 16.39
N ALA A 222 -5.47 7.36 17.63
CA ALA A 222 -4.35 6.45 17.88
C ALA A 222 -4.62 5.04 17.32
N SER A 223 -5.85 4.53 17.48
CA SER A 223 -6.27 3.27 16.87
C SER A 223 -6.21 3.33 15.35
N PHE A 224 -6.74 4.41 14.74
CA PHE A 224 -6.65 4.63 13.30
C PHE A 224 -5.20 4.60 12.81
N ARG A 225 -4.32 5.40 13.41
CA ARG A 225 -2.90 5.50 12.99
C ARG A 225 -2.17 4.17 13.11
N THR A 226 -2.47 3.37 14.14
CA THR A 226 -1.88 2.05 14.34
C THR A 226 -2.34 1.07 13.26
N ASP A 227 -3.65 0.97 13.04
CA ASP A 227 -4.23 0.07 12.04
C ASP A 227 -3.82 0.48 10.61
N PHE A 228 -3.75 1.78 10.34
CA PHE A 228 -3.27 2.33 9.07
C PHE A 228 -1.82 1.91 8.80
N ALA A 229 -0.92 2.10 9.76
CA ALA A 229 0.48 1.72 9.62
C ALA A 229 0.64 0.22 9.33
N ASN A 230 -0.07 -0.63 10.06
CA ASN A 230 -0.06 -2.08 9.84
C ASN A 230 -0.59 -2.46 8.46
N ALA A 231 -1.71 -1.86 8.02
CA ALA A 231 -2.27 -2.10 6.70
C ALA A 231 -1.34 -1.61 5.57
N MET A 232 -0.63 -0.50 5.77
CA MET A 232 0.39 -0.01 4.83
C MET A 232 1.59 -0.94 4.73
N ILE A 233 2.08 -1.50 5.84
CA ILE A 233 3.14 -2.54 5.82
C ILE A 233 2.70 -3.72 4.96
N LYS A 234 1.48 -4.23 5.21
CA LYS A 234 0.91 -5.34 4.46
C LYS A 234 0.79 -5.02 2.98
N MET A 235 0.30 -3.82 2.65
CA MET A 235 0.18 -3.36 1.26
C MET A 235 1.54 -3.25 0.56
N GLY A 236 2.59 -2.84 1.26
CA GLY A 236 3.93 -2.85 0.68
C GLY A 236 4.48 -4.24 0.39
N ASN A 237 3.92 -5.26 1.01
CA ASN A 237 4.38 -6.64 0.85
C ASN A 237 3.54 -7.43 -0.17
N LEU A 238 2.70 -6.76 -0.97
CA LEU A 238 1.96 -7.40 -2.06
C LEU A 238 2.89 -7.82 -3.18
N SER A 239 3.09 -9.13 -3.34
CA SER A 239 3.78 -9.79 -4.46
C SER A 239 5.08 -9.10 -4.92
N PRO A 240 6.04 -8.81 -4.03
CA PRO A 240 7.27 -8.11 -4.44
C PRO A 240 8.14 -9.01 -5.30
N LEU A 241 8.77 -8.43 -6.34
CA LEU A 241 9.92 -9.04 -6.99
C LEU A 241 11.13 -8.92 -6.07
N THR A 242 11.83 -10.02 -5.80
CA THR A 242 12.99 -10.07 -4.90
C THR A 242 14.10 -10.96 -5.45
N GLY A 243 15.28 -10.93 -4.81
CA GLY A 243 16.43 -11.74 -5.22
C GLY A 243 16.99 -11.31 -6.57
N THR A 244 16.90 -12.17 -7.57
CA THR A 244 17.30 -11.88 -8.96
C THR A 244 16.12 -11.59 -9.89
N ASN A 245 14.89 -11.67 -9.39
CA ASN A 245 13.70 -11.43 -10.20
C ASN A 245 13.49 -9.93 -10.44
N GLY A 246 13.46 -9.49 -11.70
CA GLY A 246 13.37 -8.07 -12.06
C GLY A 246 14.73 -7.36 -12.07
N GLN A 247 14.72 -6.03 -12.03
CA GLN A 247 15.91 -5.19 -12.25
C GLN A 247 16.05 -4.09 -11.19
N ILE A 248 17.19 -3.40 -11.19
CA ILE A 248 17.38 -2.12 -10.51
C ILE A 248 17.47 -1.07 -11.61
N ARG A 249 16.41 -0.29 -11.81
CA ARG A 249 16.38 0.72 -12.87
C ARG A 249 17.30 1.87 -12.53
N THR A 250 18.09 2.31 -13.51
CA THR A 250 18.89 3.55 -13.39
C THR A 250 18.04 4.80 -13.66
N ASN A 251 16.91 4.63 -14.36
CA ASN A 251 15.90 5.64 -14.58
C ASN A 251 14.51 5.01 -14.41
N CYS A 252 13.77 5.41 -13.36
CA CYS A 252 12.47 4.80 -13.03
C CYS A 252 11.43 4.87 -14.16
N ARG A 253 11.61 5.77 -15.14
CA ARG A 253 10.68 5.99 -16.27
C ARG A 253 10.79 4.98 -17.40
N LYS A 254 11.83 4.14 -17.43
CA LYS A 254 12.03 3.12 -18.47
C LYS A 254 12.68 1.85 -17.92
N ALA A 255 12.49 0.72 -18.60
CA ALA A 255 13.31 -0.45 -18.36
C ALA A 255 14.77 -0.16 -18.79
N ASN A 256 15.72 -0.81 -18.13
CA ASN A 256 17.13 -0.82 -18.54
C ASN A 256 17.31 -1.47 -19.90
#